data_AF-A0A2P6N9M4-F1
#
_entry.id   AF-A0A2P6N9M4-F1
#
_cell.length_a   1.000
_cell.length_b   1.000
_cell.length_c   1.000
_cell.angle_alpha   90.00
_cell.angle_beta   90.00
_cell.angle_gamma   90.00
#
_symmetry.space_group_name_H-M   'P 1'
#
loop_
_entity.id
_entity.type
_entity.pdbx_description
1 polymer ?
#
loop_
_entity_poly.entity_id
_entity_poly.type
_entity_poly.pdbx_seq_one_letter_code
_entity_poly.pdbx_strand_id
1 'polypeptide(L)'
;MKRPRIEAVDDANPQVSLEEMALNLILSSNKATIVVSFPVGRAPYVRLANEKARELLPQLWNPTESSAVAGIWNSIMQVVLEGDERQEEVVVPGLLLKMKYRTTHVDGEPVVIVNAKKIKQLSIGVMSQPREIIPIVTAIENDVVGTVLGLRQINMSVIHFPQRGAIRYLAGNLNLARLFKLSCAADLQDRTSVELGQTSNDSAIVYDWYHQHVENKVVVCSTELEQFPGMVFMITAREVIPGYWVCMAITHSRNLTTGPHPLSSPKSGVPKMWIRNRWDQFMEETLRYVNQNRQFTSEFRRKIPKEFFDNPLNVYCYAYMSDQPFLPSGNRDGYLWKSSRGIVSAGKLQRKYHYTILPNGTKLRRRVMWLEETKNLWIIEYRHFDNSCNTEADKLMGPDCMNWNLILNSVYAEAPQELSTSIDKISSHFSMAETLMDQSQLGPDNVLSYVSGILHHWASGYGH
;
A
#
# COMPACT_ATOMS: atom_id res chain seq x y z
N MET A 1 -15.91 -25.41 -40.62
CA MET A 1 -16.74 -24.28 -41.11
C MET A 1 -16.74 -24.35 -42.63
N LYS A 2 -17.88 -24.67 -43.26
CA LYS A 2 -18.03 -24.67 -44.72
C LYS A 2 -18.16 -23.21 -45.19
N ARG A 3 -17.34 -22.78 -46.14
CA ARG A 3 -17.51 -21.47 -46.81
C ARG A 3 -18.86 -21.48 -47.54
N PRO A 4 -19.72 -20.45 -47.39
CA PRO A 4 -20.94 -20.38 -48.16
C PRO A 4 -20.60 -20.17 -49.64
N ARG A 5 -21.24 -20.96 -50.50
CA ARG A 5 -21.16 -20.89 -51.95
C ARG A 5 -22.11 -19.79 -52.39
N ILE A 6 -21.59 -18.74 -53.02
CA ILE A 6 -22.40 -17.66 -53.58
C ILE A 6 -22.99 -18.19 -54.88
N GLU A 7 -24.30 -18.42 -54.90
CA GLU A 7 -25.05 -18.69 -56.12
C GLU A 7 -25.25 -17.37 -56.87
N ALA A 8 -25.02 -17.40 -58.19
CA ALA A 8 -25.22 -16.27 -59.07
C ALA A 8 -26.73 -16.01 -59.21
N VAL A 9 -27.16 -14.82 -58.81
CA VAL A 9 -28.54 -14.35 -58.94
C VAL A 9 -28.57 -13.23 -59.98
N ASP A 10 -29.54 -13.34 -60.89
CA ASP A 10 -29.80 -12.52 -62.07
C ASP A 10 -29.92 -11.00 -61.82
N ASP A 11 -29.52 -10.27 -62.86
CA ASP A 11 -29.53 -8.82 -63.06
C ASP A 11 -30.93 -8.19 -62.88
N ALA A 12 -31.15 -7.46 -61.78
CA ALA A 12 -31.96 -6.22 -61.70
C ALA A 12 -32.09 -5.66 -60.26
N ASN A 13 -31.04 -5.74 -59.43
CA ASN A 13 -31.04 -5.09 -58.12
C ASN A 13 -30.05 -3.90 -58.14
N PRO A 14 -30.41 -2.73 -57.58
CA PRO A 14 -29.49 -1.59 -57.50
C PRO A 14 -28.20 -2.06 -56.85
N GLN A 15 -27.05 -1.69 -57.45
CA GLN A 15 -25.72 -2.07 -56.98
C GLN A 15 -25.58 -1.70 -55.50
N VAL A 16 -25.77 -2.69 -54.63
CA VAL A 16 -25.48 -2.59 -53.19
C VAL A 16 -24.00 -2.24 -53.10
N SER A 17 -23.68 -1.09 -52.53
CA SER A 17 -22.30 -0.63 -52.47
C SER A 17 -21.46 -1.63 -51.64
N LEU A 18 -20.16 -1.75 -51.94
CA LEU A 18 -19.26 -2.61 -51.17
C LEU A 18 -19.28 -2.25 -49.66
N GLU A 19 -19.56 -0.98 -49.36
CA GLU A 19 -19.73 -0.46 -48.00
C GLU A 19 -20.99 -1.02 -47.34
N GLU A 20 -22.14 -1.02 -48.04
CA GLU A 20 -23.38 -1.62 -47.54
C GLU A 20 -23.22 -3.13 -47.32
N MET A 21 -22.51 -3.82 -48.21
CA MET A 21 -22.22 -5.25 -48.05
C MET A 21 -21.31 -5.52 -46.84
N ALA A 22 -20.28 -4.70 -46.61
CA ALA A 22 -19.41 -4.80 -45.44
C ALA A 22 -20.15 -4.47 -44.13
N LEU A 23 -21.04 -3.47 -44.16
CA LEU A 23 -21.91 -3.10 -43.04
C LEU A 23 -22.82 -4.27 -42.65
N ASN A 24 -23.48 -4.86 -43.64
CA ASN A 24 -24.37 -6.01 -43.45
C ASN A 24 -23.61 -7.23 -42.89
N LEU A 25 -22.35 -7.43 -43.30
CA LEU A 25 -21.52 -8.51 -42.78
C LEU A 25 -21.13 -8.30 -41.30
N ILE A 26 -20.86 -7.06 -40.89
CA ILE A 26 -20.59 -6.74 -39.48
C ILE A 26 -21.85 -6.87 -38.64
N LEU A 27 -22.99 -6.36 -39.14
CA LEU A 27 -24.27 -6.41 -38.44
C LEU A 27 -24.81 -7.84 -38.29
N SER A 28 -24.57 -8.72 -39.27
CA SER A 28 -24.94 -10.14 -39.21
C SER A 28 -23.96 -11.02 -38.42
N SER A 29 -22.85 -10.46 -37.92
CA SER A 29 -21.90 -11.21 -37.13
C SER A 29 -22.51 -11.67 -35.80
N ASN A 30 -22.24 -12.91 -35.42
CA ASN A 30 -22.62 -13.48 -34.13
C ASN A 30 -21.69 -13.03 -32.97
N LYS A 31 -20.63 -12.28 -33.26
CA LYS A 31 -19.76 -11.66 -32.27
C LYS A 31 -20.32 -10.29 -31.89
N ALA A 32 -20.22 -9.89 -30.64
CA ALA A 32 -20.56 -8.52 -30.26
C ALA A 32 -19.51 -7.56 -30.82
N THR A 33 -19.89 -6.69 -31.74
CA THR A 33 -18.97 -5.80 -32.45
C THR A 33 -19.42 -4.35 -32.35
N ILE A 34 -18.49 -3.47 -31.98
CA ILE A 34 -18.65 -2.02 -31.93
C ILE A 34 -17.59 -1.39 -32.83
N VAL A 35 -17.98 -0.36 -33.57
CA VAL A 35 -17.10 0.44 -34.41
C VAL A 35 -17.16 1.87 -33.90
N VAL A 36 -16.02 2.39 -33.46
CA VAL A 36 -15.88 3.74 -32.89
C VAL A 36 -15.07 4.60 -33.84
N SER A 37 -15.60 5.76 -34.22
CA SER A 37 -14.95 6.71 -35.14
C SER A 37 -14.29 7.84 -34.38
N PHE A 38 -13.13 8.28 -34.89
CA PHE A 38 -12.33 9.37 -34.34
C PHE A 38 -12.18 10.48 -35.38
N PRO A 39 -13.25 11.23 -35.70
CA PRO A 39 -13.18 12.31 -36.66
C PRO A 39 -12.24 13.42 -36.19
N VAL A 40 -11.55 14.06 -37.13
CA VAL A 40 -10.61 15.15 -36.81
C VAL A 40 -11.37 16.32 -36.19
N GLY A 41 -10.99 16.69 -34.96
CA GLY A 41 -11.57 17.83 -34.26
C GLY A 41 -12.94 17.62 -33.62
N ARG A 42 -13.44 16.37 -33.52
CA ARG A 42 -14.63 16.06 -32.71
C ARG A 42 -14.36 14.94 -31.71
N ALA A 43 -15.22 14.85 -30.70
CA ALA A 43 -15.19 13.75 -29.74
C ALA A 43 -15.46 12.41 -30.43
N PRO A 44 -14.84 11.31 -29.97
CA PRO A 44 -15.10 9.99 -30.50
C PRO A 44 -16.56 9.59 -30.27
N TYR A 45 -17.11 8.83 -31.21
CA TYR A 45 -18.50 8.36 -31.12
C TYR A 45 -18.65 6.95 -31.69
N VAL A 46 -19.64 6.20 -31.19
CA VAL A 46 -19.98 4.88 -31.70
C VAL A 46 -20.66 5.04 -33.06
N ARG A 47 -19.94 4.72 -34.14
CA ARG A 47 -20.45 4.78 -35.51
C ARG A 47 -21.38 3.61 -35.81
N LEU A 48 -21.06 2.42 -35.30
CA LEU A 48 -21.87 1.22 -35.50
C LEU A 48 -21.75 0.27 -34.31
N ALA A 49 -22.86 -0.39 -33.97
CA ALA A 49 -22.88 -1.48 -33.02
C ALA A 49 -23.96 -2.48 -33.42
N ASN A 50 -23.61 -3.76 -33.46
CA ASN A 50 -24.59 -4.81 -33.74
C ASN A 50 -25.43 -5.14 -32.48
N GLU A 51 -26.49 -5.91 -32.66
CA GLU A 51 -27.42 -6.25 -31.58
C GLU A 51 -26.73 -6.97 -30.41
N LYS A 52 -25.75 -7.84 -30.70
CA LYS A 52 -24.98 -8.54 -29.66
C LYS A 52 -24.09 -7.61 -28.84
N ALA A 53 -23.53 -6.57 -29.44
CA ALA A 53 -22.85 -5.53 -28.68
C ALA A 53 -23.82 -4.77 -27.77
N ARG A 54 -24.99 -4.39 -28.31
CA ARG A 54 -26.04 -3.70 -27.53
C ARG A 54 -26.50 -4.52 -26.33
N GLU A 55 -26.61 -5.83 -26.49
CA GLU A 55 -26.94 -6.78 -25.43
C GLU A 55 -25.83 -6.91 -24.37
N LEU A 56 -24.56 -7.00 -24.78
CA LEU A 56 -23.45 -7.26 -23.85
C LEU A 56 -22.91 -6.02 -23.12
N LEU A 57 -23.05 -4.83 -23.72
CA LEU A 57 -22.40 -3.61 -23.22
C LEU A 57 -23.38 -2.45 -22.98
N PRO A 58 -24.60 -2.66 -22.43
CA PRO A 58 -25.69 -1.66 -22.43
C PRO A 58 -25.28 -0.28 -21.86
N GLN A 59 -24.27 -0.27 -21.00
CA GLN A 59 -23.70 0.92 -20.34
C GLN A 59 -22.95 1.87 -21.29
N LEU A 60 -22.55 1.41 -22.48
CA LEU A 60 -21.95 2.30 -23.50
C LEU A 60 -22.98 3.25 -24.13
N TRP A 61 -24.27 2.89 -24.11
CA TRP A 61 -25.35 3.71 -24.68
C TRP A 61 -26.07 4.56 -23.65
N ASN A 62 -26.12 4.09 -22.41
CA ASN A 62 -26.66 4.81 -21.28
C ASN A 62 -25.48 5.19 -20.37
N PRO A 63 -24.89 6.38 -20.52
CA PRO A 63 -23.76 6.82 -19.71
C PRO A 63 -24.22 7.09 -18.27
N THR A 64 -24.50 6.04 -17.52
CA THR A 64 -24.34 6.06 -16.07
C THR A 64 -22.83 6.06 -15.80
N GLU A 65 -22.37 6.90 -14.88
CA GLU A 65 -20.96 7.04 -14.49
C GLU A 65 -20.39 5.75 -13.87
N SER A 66 -20.20 4.72 -14.70
CA SER A 66 -19.60 3.44 -14.35
C SER A 66 -18.11 3.50 -14.67
N SER A 67 -17.26 3.22 -13.68
CA SER A 67 -15.81 3.14 -13.85
C SER A 67 -15.40 2.16 -14.96
N ALA A 68 -16.19 1.11 -15.18
CA ALA A 68 -15.97 0.15 -16.25
C ALA A 68 -16.14 0.77 -17.65
N VAL A 69 -17.12 1.68 -17.82
CA VAL A 69 -17.33 2.40 -19.10
C VAL A 69 -16.17 3.34 -19.38
N ALA A 70 -15.70 4.08 -18.37
CA ALA A 70 -14.52 4.92 -18.50
C ALA A 70 -13.27 4.09 -18.85
N GLY A 71 -13.10 2.91 -18.24
CA GLY A 71 -12.04 1.97 -18.57
C GLY A 71 -12.06 1.52 -20.03
N ILE A 72 -13.24 1.13 -20.55
CA ILE A 72 -13.40 0.74 -21.95
C ILE A 72 -13.02 1.90 -22.88
N TRP A 73 -13.51 3.12 -22.62
CA TRP A 73 -13.17 4.29 -23.43
C TRP A 73 -11.68 4.60 -23.40
N ASN A 74 -11.02 4.50 -22.24
CA ASN A 74 -9.57 4.68 -22.13
C ASN A 74 -8.80 3.66 -22.98
N SER A 75 -9.21 2.39 -22.97
CA SER A 75 -8.60 1.35 -23.82
C SER A 75 -8.78 1.64 -25.31
N ILE A 76 -9.96 2.12 -25.72
CA ILE A 76 -10.21 2.54 -27.11
C ILE A 76 -9.29 3.71 -27.49
N MET A 77 -9.16 4.73 -26.63
CA MET A 77 -8.26 5.88 -26.85
C MET A 77 -6.80 5.43 -26.99
N GLN A 78 -6.33 4.54 -26.11
CA GLN A 78 -4.96 4.01 -26.15
C GLN A 78 -4.68 3.28 -27.46
N VAL A 79 -5.62 2.46 -27.94
CA VAL A 79 -5.46 1.70 -29.19
C VAL A 79 -5.42 2.60 -30.43
N VAL A 80 -6.09 3.76 -30.41
CA VAL A 80 -5.93 4.79 -31.47
C VAL A 80 -4.55 5.43 -31.44
N LEU A 81 -4.06 5.76 -30.24
CA LEU A 81 -2.77 6.43 -30.06
C LEU A 81 -1.58 5.53 -30.40
N GLU A 82 -1.64 4.27 -29.98
CA GLU A 82 -0.56 3.28 -30.16
C GLU A 82 -0.61 2.65 -31.56
N GLY A 83 -1.80 2.52 -32.16
CA GLY A 83 -1.99 1.88 -33.47
C GLY A 83 -1.97 0.35 -33.45
N ASP A 84 -1.68 -0.27 -32.30
CA ASP A 84 -1.52 -1.71 -32.13
C ASP A 84 -2.84 -2.44 -31.79
N GLU A 85 -2.90 -3.74 -32.11
CA GLU A 85 -3.99 -4.60 -31.64
C GLU A 85 -3.84 -4.85 -30.13
N ARG A 86 -4.95 -4.71 -29.39
CA ARG A 86 -4.99 -4.96 -27.94
C ARG A 86 -6.05 -5.99 -27.58
N GLN A 87 -5.76 -6.78 -26.55
CA GLN A 87 -6.73 -7.70 -25.97
C GLN A 87 -6.70 -7.58 -24.45
N GLU A 88 -7.86 -7.48 -23.82
CA GLU A 88 -7.98 -7.40 -22.37
C GLU A 88 -9.26 -8.06 -21.86
N GLU A 89 -9.33 -8.28 -20.55
CA GLU A 89 -10.52 -8.78 -19.87
C GLU A 89 -11.14 -7.63 -19.07
N VAL A 90 -12.40 -7.35 -19.35
CA VAL A 90 -13.15 -6.24 -18.75
C VAL A 90 -14.28 -6.81 -17.91
N VAL A 91 -14.34 -6.39 -16.66
CA VAL A 91 -15.46 -6.68 -15.76
C VAL A 91 -16.49 -5.57 -15.91
N VAL A 92 -17.67 -5.91 -16.40
CA VAL A 92 -18.86 -5.05 -16.33
C VAL A 92 -19.86 -5.68 -15.35
N PRO A 93 -20.75 -4.90 -14.72
CA PRO A 93 -21.78 -5.43 -13.82
C PRO A 93 -22.46 -6.70 -14.36
N GLY A 94 -22.19 -7.84 -13.69
CA GLY A 94 -22.74 -9.15 -14.01
C GLY A 94 -22.08 -9.93 -15.15
N LEU A 95 -21.03 -9.41 -15.81
CA LEU A 95 -20.38 -10.08 -16.94
C LEU A 95 -18.85 -9.87 -16.92
N LEU A 96 -18.11 -10.95 -17.18
CA LEU A 96 -16.70 -10.89 -17.56
C LEU A 96 -16.59 -10.99 -19.10
N LEU A 97 -16.00 -9.99 -19.72
CA LEU A 97 -15.88 -9.87 -21.17
C LEU A 97 -14.43 -9.96 -21.60
N LYS A 98 -14.13 -10.78 -22.61
CA LYS A 98 -12.87 -10.70 -23.35
C LYS A 98 -13.05 -9.71 -24.50
N MET A 99 -12.33 -8.60 -24.46
CA MET A 99 -12.41 -7.55 -25.48
C MET A 99 -11.14 -7.56 -26.34
N LYS A 100 -11.32 -7.51 -27.66
CA LYS A 100 -10.24 -7.33 -28.64
C LYS A 100 -10.48 -6.04 -29.41
N TYR A 101 -9.48 -5.18 -29.40
CA TYR A 101 -9.46 -3.89 -30.07
C TYR A 101 -8.53 -3.95 -31.27
N ARG A 102 -8.95 -3.35 -32.38
CA ARG A 102 -8.14 -3.20 -33.58
C ARG A 102 -8.40 -1.86 -34.23
N THR A 103 -7.34 -1.13 -34.53
CA THR A 103 -7.42 0.14 -35.26
C THR A 103 -7.37 -0.11 -36.77
N THR A 104 -8.15 0.67 -37.53
CA THR A 104 -8.13 0.76 -38.98
C THR A 104 -8.38 2.21 -39.40
N HIS A 105 -8.23 2.53 -40.67
CA HIS A 105 -8.55 3.86 -41.22
C HIS A 105 -9.66 3.76 -42.25
N VAL A 106 -10.61 4.69 -42.22
CA VAL A 106 -11.69 4.84 -43.20
C VAL A 106 -11.70 6.31 -43.62
N ASP A 107 -11.49 6.59 -44.89
CA ASP A 107 -11.38 7.96 -45.44
C ASP A 107 -10.34 8.83 -44.71
N GLY A 108 -9.26 8.21 -44.25
CA GLY A 108 -8.20 8.89 -43.49
C GLY A 108 -8.53 9.12 -42.01
N GLU A 109 -9.74 8.77 -41.55
CA GLU A 109 -10.12 8.85 -40.13
C GLU A 109 -9.81 7.53 -39.41
N PRO A 110 -9.21 7.57 -38.20
CA PRO A 110 -9.01 6.38 -37.41
C PRO A 110 -10.34 5.82 -36.89
N VAL A 111 -10.47 4.51 -36.97
CA VAL A 111 -11.64 3.76 -36.53
C VAL A 111 -11.18 2.57 -35.69
N VAL A 112 -11.77 2.40 -34.51
CA VAL A 112 -11.50 1.24 -33.65
C VAL A 112 -12.63 0.25 -33.75
N ILE A 113 -12.29 -1.00 -34.10
CA ILE A 113 -13.20 -2.14 -34.08
C ILE A 113 -13.00 -2.88 -32.77
N VAL A 114 -14.04 -2.90 -31.95
CA VAL A 114 -14.07 -3.59 -30.66
C VAL A 114 -14.91 -4.85 -30.81
N ASN A 115 -14.30 -6.00 -30.57
CA ASN A 115 -15.00 -7.28 -30.49
C ASN A 115 -15.07 -7.73 -29.03
N ALA A 116 -16.28 -7.90 -28.51
CA ALA A 116 -16.52 -8.41 -27.17
C ALA A 116 -17.01 -9.86 -27.22
N LYS A 117 -16.52 -10.68 -26.29
CA LYS A 117 -17.01 -12.04 -26.09
C LYS A 117 -17.26 -12.25 -24.61
N LYS A 118 -18.50 -12.60 -24.25
CA LYS A 118 -18.81 -13.10 -22.91
C LYS A 118 -17.96 -14.33 -22.63
N ILE A 119 -17.11 -14.24 -21.61
CA ILE A 119 -16.44 -15.42 -21.09
C ILE A 119 -17.54 -16.20 -20.37
N LYS A 120 -17.75 -17.47 -20.75
CA LYS A 120 -18.67 -18.35 -20.02
C LYS A 120 -18.11 -18.46 -18.61
N GLN A 121 -18.65 -17.65 -17.71
CA GLN A 121 -18.50 -17.82 -16.29
C GLN A 121 -19.09 -19.21 -16.02
N LEU A 122 -18.21 -20.21 -15.84
CA LEU A 122 -18.62 -21.45 -15.21
C LEU A 122 -19.29 -21.02 -13.91
N SER A 123 -20.57 -21.34 -13.81
CA SER A 123 -21.46 -21.20 -12.65
C SER A 123 -20.89 -20.33 -11.53
N ILE A 124 -21.30 -19.07 -11.58
CA ILE A 124 -21.12 -18.02 -10.58
C ILE A 124 -21.38 -18.58 -9.17
N GLY A 125 -20.33 -18.53 -8.35
CA GLY A 125 -20.35 -18.82 -6.92
C GLY A 125 -19.00 -18.51 -6.30
N VAL A 126 -17.92 -18.83 -7.02
CA VAL A 126 -16.55 -18.55 -6.61
C VAL A 126 -15.89 -17.83 -7.77
N MET A 127 -15.45 -16.58 -7.59
CA MET A 127 -14.58 -15.97 -8.58
C MET A 127 -13.38 -16.90 -8.69
N SER A 128 -13.09 -17.45 -9.87
CA SER A 128 -12.01 -18.42 -10.03
C SER A 128 -10.71 -17.76 -9.60
N GLN A 129 -10.29 -18.06 -8.37
CA GLN A 129 -9.03 -17.63 -7.81
C GLN A 129 -7.94 -18.03 -8.81
N PRO A 130 -6.95 -17.16 -9.09
CA PRO A 130 -5.80 -17.54 -9.89
C PRO A 130 -5.23 -18.87 -9.38
N ARG A 131 -4.94 -19.80 -10.29
CA ARG A 131 -4.52 -21.17 -9.91
C ARG A 131 -3.26 -21.14 -9.05
N GLU A 132 -2.44 -20.11 -9.27
CA GLU A 132 -1.21 -19.82 -8.57
C GLU A 132 -1.40 -19.53 -7.08
N ILE A 133 -2.56 -19.02 -6.65
CA ILE A 133 -2.81 -18.66 -5.24
C ILE A 133 -3.51 -19.77 -4.44
N ILE A 134 -4.08 -20.78 -5.10
CA ILE A 134 -4.82 -21.86 -4.44
C ILE A 134 -3.99 -22.57 -3.34
N PRO A 135 -2.71 -22.92 -3.56
CA PRO A 135 -1.89 -23.53 -2.50
C PRO A 135 -1.72 -22.61 -1.29
N ILE A 136 -1.57 -21.30 -1.52
CA ILE A 136 -1.39 -20.29 -0.47
C ILE A 136 -2.67 -20.13 0.34
N VAL A 137 -3.81 -20.02 -0.34
CA VAL A 137 -5.15 -19.96 0.27
C VAL A 137 -5.34 -21.15 1.20
N THR A 138 -5.09 -22.37 0.70
CA THR A 138 -5.21 -23.61 1.47
C THR A 138 -4.28 -23.62 2.68
N ALA A 139 -3.03 -23.15 2.54
CA ALA A 139 -2.08 -23.10 3.65
C ALA A 139 -2.47 -22.10 4.75
N ILE A 140 -3.06 -20.96 4.36
CA ILE A 140 -3.53 -19.92 5.30
C ILE A 140 -4.78 -20.36 6.05
N GLU A 141 -5.76 -20.95 5.37
CA GLU A 141 -7.01 -21.40 6.00
C GLU A 141 -6.76 -22.51 7.03
N ASN A 142 -5.82 -23.41 6.75
CA ASN A 142 -5.40 -24.47 7.67
C ASN A 142 -4.42 -23.99 8.76
N ASP A 143 -4.14 -22.69 8.82
CA ASP A 143 -3.21 -22.07 9.76
C ASP A 143 -1.87 -22.82 9.86
N VAL A 144 -1.35 -23.28 8.71
CA VAL A 144 -0.11 -24.08 8.65
C VAL A 144 1.03 -23.29 9.27
N VAL A 145 1.11 -21.99 8.97
CA VAL A 145 2.10 -21.06 9.51
C VAL A 145 2.01 -20.93 11.03
N GLY A 146 0.81 -20.63 11.55
CA GLY A 146 0.60 -20.50 13.00
C GLY A 146 0.90 -21.79 13.75
N THR A 147 0.51 -22.93 13.18
CA THR A 147 0.73 -24.27 13.77
C THR A 147 2.19 -24.66 13.78
N VAL A 148 2.88 -24.55 12.64
CA VAL A 148 4.30 -24.90 12.49
C VAL A 148 5.18 -24.06 13.43
N LEU A 149 4.76 -22.83 13.72
CA LEU A 149 5.53 -21.92 14.57
C LEU A 149 5.08 -21.78 16.01
N GLY A 150 3.95 -22.36 16.38
CA GLY A 150 3.34 -22.10 17.69
C GLY A 150 2.88 -20.65 17.88
N LEU A 151 2.74 -19.87 16.80
CA LEU A 151 2.35 -18.47 16.85
C LEU A 151 0.85 -18.31 16.70
N ARG A 152 0.15 -18.63 17.79
CA ARG A 152 -1.32 -18.69 17.82
C ARG A 152 -2.03 -17.34 17.72
N GLN A 153 -1.30 -16.22 17.67
CA GLN A 153 -1.88 -14.86 17.64
C GLN A 153 -1.70 -14.14 16.30
N ILE A 154 -1.12 -14.81 15.30
CA ILE A 154 -0.96 -14.20 13.98
C ILE A 154 -2.29 -14.23 13.23
N ASN A 155 -2.63 -13.12 12.61
CA ASN A 155 -3.71 -13.00 11.64
C ASN A 155 -3.10 -13.08 10.24
N MET A 156 -3.60 -14.01 9.42
CA MET A 156 -3.13 -14.17 8.05
C MET A 156 -4.29 -14.04 7.07
N SER A 157 -4.01 -13.46 5.90
CA SER A 157 -4.98 -13.41 4.79
C SER A 157 -4.32 -13.41 3.42
N VAL A 158 -5.06 -13.88 2.42
CA VAL A 158 -4.86 -13.47 1.04
C VAL A 158 -5.95 -12.46 0.70
N ILE A 159 -5.55 -11.28 0.23
CA ILE A 159 -6.49 -10.21 -0.15
C ILE A 159 -6.29 -9.78 -1.60
N HIS A 160 -7.36 -9.25 -2.18
CA HIS A 160 -7.39 -8.62 -3.49
C HIS A 160 -8.08 -7.25 -3.38
N PHE A 161 -7.55 -6.25 -4.08
CA PHE A 161 -8.10 -4.90 -4.09
C PHE A 161 -8.88 -4.65 -5.38
N PRO A 162 -10.20 -4.88 -5.43
CA PRO A 162 -10.99 -4.57 -6.61
C PRO A 162 -11.01 -3.06 -6.92
N GLN A 163 -10.97 -2.22 -5.89
CA GLN A 163 -10.91 -0.75 -5.99
C GLN A 163 -10.48 -0.15 -4.65
N ARG A 164 -10.06 1.13 -4.65
CA ARG A 164 -9.73 1.85 -3.42
C ARG A 164 -10.95 1.89 -2.48
N GLY A 165 -10.74 1.55 -1.21
CA GLY A 165 -11.81 1.49 -0.20
C GLY A 165 -12.58 0.17 -0.17
N ALA A 166 -12.18 -0.83 -0.97
CA ALA A 166 -12.76 -2.17 -0.91
C ALA A 166 -11.65 -3.23 -0.92
N ILE A 167 -11.72 -4.16 0.03
CA ILE A 167 -10.84 -5.32 0.12
C ILE A 167 -11.70 -6.55 -0.12
N ARG A 168 -11.23 -7.51 -0.90
CA ARG A 168 -11.81 -8.85 -0.95
C ARG A 168 -10.86 -9.83 -0.28
N TYR A 169 -11.35 -10.57 0.70
CA TYR A 169 -10.63 -11.64 1.36
C TYR A 169 -10.80 -12.92 0.57
N LEU A 170 -9.71 -13.46 0.04
CA LEU A 170 -9.71 -14.72 -0.70
C LEU A 170 -9.44 -15.91 0.23
N ALA A 171 -8.76 -15.64 1.34
CA ALA A 171 -8.51 -16.57 2.43
C ALA A 171 -8.20 -15.80 3.71
N GLY A 172 -8.43 -16.43 4.85
CA GLY A 172 -7.90 -15.98 6.13
C GLY A 172 -7.76 -17.14 7.11
N ASN A 173 -6.92 -16.99 8.13
CA ASN A 173 -6.86 -17.99 9.20
C ASN A 173 -7.95 -17.73 10.26
N LEU A 174 -8.08 -18.67 11.20
CA LEU A 174 -9.13 -18.62 12.23
C LEU A 174 -9.03 -17.37 13.13
N ASN A 175 -7.82 -16.85 13.38
CA ASN A 175 -7.64 -15.65 14.18
C ASN A 175 -8.22 -14.42 13.47
N LEU A 176 -7.94 -14.27 12.18
CA LEU A 176 -8.52 -13.19 11.39
C LEU A 176 -10.05 -13.33 11.31
N ALA A 177 -10.57 -14.54 11.11
CA ALA A 177 -12.00 -14.79 11.08
C ALA A 177 -12.69 -14.34 12.39
N ARG A 178 -12.05 -14.62 13.53
CA ARG A 178 -12.53 -14.18 14.85
C ARG A 178 -12.52 -12.66 15.03
N LEU A 179 -11.57 -11.93 14.43
CA LEU A 179 -11.60 -10.46 14.43
C LEU A 179 -12.88 -9.93 13.78
N PHE A 180 -13.39 -10.61 12.75
CA PHE A 180 -14.66 -10.31 12.09
C PHE A 180 -15.88 -11.04 12.69
N LYS A 181 -15.73 -11.63 13.89
CA LYS A 181 -16.79 -12.37 14.59
C LYS A 181 -17.34 -13.56 13.80
N LEU A 182 -16.51 -14.17 12.95
CA LEU A 182 -16.84 -15.37 12.19
C LEU A 182 -16.41 -16.63 12.97
N SER A 183 -17.06 -17.76 12.68
CA SER A 183 -16.85 -19.00 13.43
C SER A 183 -15.75 -19.86 12.84
N CYS A 184 -15.52 -19.78 11.53
CA CYS A 184 -14.46 -20.52 10.85
C CYS A 184 -13.71 -19.66 9.82
N ALA A 185 -12.52 -20.12 9.43
CA ALA A 185 -11.67 -19.48 8.43
C ALA A 185 -12.36 -19.36 7.05
N ALA A 186 -13.07 -20.41 6.62
CA ALA A 186 -13.76 -20.45 5.33
C ALA A 186 -14.87 -19.40 5.19
N ASP A 187 -15.43 -18.89 6.30
CA ASP A 187 -16.46 -17.84 6.27
C ASP A 187 -15.92 -16.51 5.71
N LEU A 188 -14.60 -16.31 5.69
CA LEU A 188 -13.95 -15.14 5.08
C LEU A 188 -13.85 -15.24 3.56
N GLN A 189 -13.96 -16.43 2.98
CA GLN A 189 -13.68 -16.66 1.57
C GLN A 189 -14.62 -15.83 0.69
N ASP A 190 -14.02 -15.07 -0.22
CA ASP A 190 -14.64 -14.13 -1.16
C ASP A 190 -15.46 -13.00 -0.52
N ARG A 191 -15.44 -12.85 0.81
CA ARG A 191 -16.09 -11.73 1.50
C ARG A 191 -15.35 -10.43 1.21
N THR A 192 -16.12 -9.39 0.99
CA THR A 192 -15.63 -8.02 0.89
C THR A 192 -15.54 -7.35 2.26
N SER A 193 -14.67 -6.36 2.41
CA SER A 193 -14.55 -5.55 3.61
C SER A 193 -15.90 -4.95 4.03
N VAL A 194 -16.73 -4.55 3.06
CA VAL A 194 -18.10 -4.05 3.29
C VAL A 194 -19.00 -5.11 3.92
N GLU A 195 -18.99 -6.35 3.42
CA GLU A 195 -19.78 -7.46 3.98
C GLU A 195 -19.32 -7.85 5.39
N LEU A 196 -18.03 -7.64 5.69
CA LEU A 196 -17.45 -7.85 7.02
C LEU A 196 -17.61 -6.64 7.97
N GLY A 197 -18.33 -5.59 7.53
CA GLY A 197 -18.59 -4.39 8.32
C GLY A 197 -17.37 -3.50 8.55
N GLN A 198 -16.30 -3.67 7.77
CA GLN A 198 -15.14 -2.79 7.78
C GLN A 198 -15.44 -1.47 7.10
N THR A 199 -14.94 -0.37 7.65
CA THR A 199 -15.19 0.96 7.10
C THR A 199 -14.47 1.12 5.76
N SER A 200 -15.05 1.93 4.86
CA SER A 200 -14.40 2.28 3.61
C SER A 200 -13.11 3.08 3.84
N ASN A 201 -13.03 3.84 4.93
CA ASN A 201 -11.83 4.58 5.33
C ASN A 201 -10.68 3.62 5.70
N ASP A 202 -10.93 2.63 6.57
CA ASP A 202 -9.93 1.61 6.92
C ASP A 202 -9.46 0.86 5.68
N SER A 203 -10.40 0.45 4.82
CA SER A 203 -10.08 -0.22 3.56
C SER A 203 -9.23 0.64 2.62
N ALA A 204 -9.47 1.96 2.59
CA ALA A 204 -8.73 2.91 1.76
C ALA A 204 -7.33 3.18 2.32
N ILE A 205 -7.20 3.33 3.64
CA ILE A 205 -5.92 3.46 4.32
C ILE A 205 -5.03 2.25 4.02
N VAL A 206 -5.61 1.04 4.16
CA VAL A 206 -4.92 -0.21 3.85
C VAL A 206 -4.48 -0.19 2.38
N TYR A 207 -5.41 0.03 1.43
CA TYR A 207 -5.13 0.13 0.00
C TYR A 207 -3.97 1.09 -0.33
N ASP A 208 -3.97 2.28 0.29
CA ASP A 208 -2.99 3.32 0.03
C ASP A 208 -1.59 2.88 0.48
N TRP A 209 -1.43 2.15 1.58
CA TRP A 209 -0.11 1.62 1.97
C TRP A 209 0.45 0.64 0.95
N TYR A 210 -0.40 -0.26 0.44
CA TYR A 210 -0.01 -1.24 -0.58
C TYR A 210 0.44 -0.55 -1.87
N HIS A 211 -0.29 0.46 -2.31
CA HIS A 211 -0.01 1.18 -3.55
C HIS A 211 1.05 2.28 -3.41
N GLN A 212 1.47 2.65 -2.20
CA GLN A 212 2.61 3.55 -2.00
C GLN A 212 3.97 2.84 -2.14
N HIS A 213 3.99 1.50 -2.06
CA HIS A 213 5.22 0.69 -2.04
C HIS A 213 5.35 -0.25 -3.25
N VAL A 214 4.81 0.15 -4.41
CA VAL A 214 4.73 -0.67 -5.64
C VAL A 214 6.10 -1.22 -6.07
N GLU A 215 7.18 -0.47 -5.85
CA GLU A 215 8.52 -0.85 -6.33
C GLU A 215 9.06 -2.12 -5.65
N ASN A 216 8.77 -2.33 -4.36
CA ASN A 216 9.39 -3.41 -3.57
C ASN A 216 8.49 -4.63 -3.41
N LYS A 217 7.22 -4.57 -3.84
CA LYS A 217 6.20 -5.63 -3.66
C LYS A 217 6.02 -6.10 -2.21
N VAL A 218 6.66 -5.46 -1.24
CA VAL A 218 6.65 -5.78 0.19
C VAL A 218 6.32 -4.52 0.95
N VAL A 219 5.34 -4.61 1.84
CA VAL A 219 4.89 -3.53 2.70
C VAL A 219 5.07 -3.97 4.14
N VAL A 220 5.69 -3.12 4.95
CA VAL A 220 5.75 -3.27 6.40
C VAL A 220 5.23 -1.98 7.01
N CYS A 221 4.15 -2.07 7.78
CA CYS A 221 3.54 -0.92 8.41
C CYS A 221 2.96 -1.26 9.78
N SER A 222 2.73 -0.22 10.58
CA SER A 222 1.99 -0.30 11.84
C SER A 222 0.87 0.70 11.81
N THR A 223 -0.32 0.30 12.21
CA THR A 223 -1.49 1.15 12.10
C THR A 223 -2.60 0.83 13.09
N GLU A 224 -3.51 1.78 13.26
CA GLU A 224 -4.74 1.64 14.00
C GLU A 224 -5.88 1.78 12.99
N LEU A 225 -6.83 0.86 13.05
CA LEU A 225 -8.02 0.86 12.19
C LEU A 225 -9.21 1.32 13.02
N GLU A 226 -10.07 2.16 12.46
CA GLU A 226 -11.25 2.71 13.13
C GLU A 226 -12.22 1.62 13.59
N GLN A 227 -12.35 0.54 12.81
CA GLN A 227 -13.19 -0.61 13.14
C GLN A 227 -12.73 -1.32 14.44
N PHE A 228 -11.45 -1.20 14.80
CA PHE A 228 -10.82 -1.92 15.90
C PHE A 228 -10.17 -0.94 16.89
N PRO A 229 -10.98 -0.14 17.62
CA PRO A 229 -10.46 0.89 18.51
C PRO A 229 -9.59 0.28 19.62
N GLY A 230 -8.44 0.89 19.87
CA GLY A 230 -7.47 0.40 20.85
C GLY A 230 -6.66 -0.82 20.38
N MET A 231 -6.74 -1.20 19.11
CA MET A 231 -5.85 -2.21 18.53
C MET A 231 -4.87 -1.57 17.56
N VAL A 232 -3.60 -1.95 17.70
CA VAL A 232 -2.55 -1.65 16.73
C VAL A 232 -2.26 -2.92 15.93
N PHE A 233 -2.36 -2.81 14.62
CA PHE A 233 -2.00 -3.85 13.67
C PHE A 233 -0.59 -3.58 13.17
N MET A 234 0.31 -4.51 13.45
CA MET A 234 1.61 -4.56 12.80
C MET A 234 1.51 -5.51 11.62
N ILE A 235 1.55 -4.96 10.42
CA ILE A 235 1.27 -5.65 9.18
C ILE A 235 2.55 -5.77 8.38
N THR A 236 2.84 -6.98 7.92
CA THR A 236 3.77 -7.23 6.81
C THR A 236 3.01 -7.92 5.70
N ALA A 237 3.21 -7.48 4.47
CA ALA A 237 2.49 -8.04 3.36
C ALA A 237 3.29 -8.00 2.07
N ARG A 238 3.01 -8.95 1.17
CA ARG A 238 3.74 -9.14 -0.07
C ARG A 238 2.78 -9.39 -1.24
N GLU A 239 3.01 -8.72 -2.36
CA GLU A 239 2.29 -8.97 -3.60
C GLU A 239 2.86 -10.25 -4.23
N VAL A 240 2.01 -11.29 -4.33
CA VAL A 240 2.41 -12.59 -4.89
C VAL A 240 2.17 -12.66 -6.39
N ILE A 241 1.07 -12.04 -6.85
CA ILE A 241 0.74 -11.79 -8.25
C ILE A 241 0.05 -10.42 -8.33
N PRO A 242 0.05 -9.72 -9.49
CA PRO A 242 -0.49 -8.36 -9.60
C PRO A 242 -1.91 -8.23 -9.04
N GLY A 243 -2.07 -7.40 -8.01
CA GLY A 243 -3.34 -7.13 -7.32
C GLY A 243 -3.68 -8.08 -6.17
N TYR A 244 -2.90 -9.14 -5.94
CA TYR A 244 -3.14 -10.14 -4.89
C TYR A 244 -2.01 -10.14 -3.87
N TRP A 245 -2.39 -9.96 -2.61
CA TRP A 245 -1.46 -9.74 -1.52
C TRP A 245 -1.62 -10.83 -0.46
N VAL A 246 -0.50 -11.37 0.01
CA VAL A 246 -0.44 -12.18 1.23
C VAL A 246 -0.10 -11.25 2.38
N CYS A 247 -0.94 -11.22 3.39
CA CYS A 247 -0.80 -10.34 4.54
C CYS A 247 -0.64 -11.17 5.81
N MET A 248 0.30 -10.75 6.64
CA MET A 248 0.51 -11.25 7.98
C MET A 248 0.42 -10.07 8.93
N ALA A 249 -0.43 -10.16 9.93
CA ALA A 249 -0.65 -9.10 10.90
C ALA A 249 -0.63 -9.63 12.32
N ILE A 250 0.04 -8.91 13.21
CA ILE A 250 -0.05 -9.13 14.66
C ILE A 250 -0.86 -7.98 15.25
N THR A 251 -1.91 -8.35 15.97
CA THR A 251 -2.78 -7.42 16.69
C THR A 251 -2.28 -7.25 18.10
N HIS A 252 -1.93 -6.01 18.46
CA HIS A 252 -1.62 -5.63 19.82
C HIS A 252 -2.76 -4.79 20.39
N SER A 253 -3.42 -5.29 21.44
CA SER A 253 -4.41 -4.51 22.16
C SER A 253 -3.70 -3.51 23.06
N ARG A 254 -3.80 -2.22 22.70
CA ARG A 254 -3.61 -1.11 23.63
C ARG A 254 -4.83 -1.09 24.54
N ASN A 255 -4.93 -2.06 25.45
CA ASN A 255 -5.81 -1.89 26.59
C ASN A 255 -5.38 -0.58 27.27
N LEU A 256 -6.29 0.40 27.27
CA LEU A 256 -6.22 1.64 28.03
C LEU A 256 -6.05 1.24 29.50
N THR A 257 -4.82 0.97 29.88
CA THR A 257 -4.45 0.76 31.27
C THR A 257 -4.39 2.16 31.85
N THR A 258 -5.57 2.67 32.20
CA THR A 258 -5.77 3.89 32.97
C THR A 258 -5.28 3.63 34.39
N GLY A 259 -3.96 3.60 34.56
CA GLY A 259 -3.31 3.44 35.84
C GLY A 259 -1.81 3.72 35.70
N PRO A 260 -1.14 4.19 36.76
CA PRO A 260 0.31 4.30 36.77
C PRO A 260 0.88 2.90 36.57
N HIS A 261 1.46 2.64 35.40
CA HIS A 261 2.18 1.40 35.16
C HIS A 261 3.41 1.38 36.07
N PRO A 262 3.63 0.30 36.84
CA PRO A 262 4.94 0.11 37.46
C PRO A 262 5.98 0.14 36.34
N LEU A 263 7.11 0.81 36.57
CA LEU A 263 8.22 0.88 35.63
C LEU A 263 8.72 -0.54 35.34
N SER A 264 8.15 -1.19 34.32
CA SER A 264 8.64 -2.46 33.84
C SER A 264 9.95 -2.21 33.12
N SER A 265 11.02 -2.84 33.58
CA SER A 265 12.29 -2.82 32.87
C SER A 265 12.10 -3.38 31.46
N PRO A 266 12.61 -2.73 30.40
CA PRO A 266 12.49 -3.23 29.04
C PRO A 266 13.12 -4.62 28.94
N LYS A 267 12.36 -5.64 28.56
CA LYS A 267 12.86 -7.04 28.57
C LYS A 267 13.93 -7.25 27.49
N SER A 268 13.83 -6.52 26.38
CA SER A 268 14.76 -6.61 25.23
C SER A 268 15.94 -5.63 25.28
N GLY A 269 16.03 -4.76 26.30
CA GLY A 269 17.03 -3.69 26.38
C GLY A 269 16.83 -2.57 25.35
N VAL A 270 17.48 -1.43 25.57
CA VAL A 270 17.44 -0.28 24.65
C VAL A 270 18.42 -0.54 23.49
N PRO A 271 18.01 -0.34 22.22
CA PRO A 271 18.92 -0.42 21.08
C PRO A 271 20.09 0.54 21.24
N LYS A 272 21.30 0.05 20.96
CA LYS A 272 22.51 0.90 20.97
C LYS A 272 22.54 1.87 19.80
N MET A 273 21.82 1.57 18.72
CA MET A 273 21.85 2.32 17.47
C MET A 273 20.53 2.20 16.72
N TRP A 274 20.09 3.30 16.09
CA TRP A 274 18.94 3.36 15.19
C TRP A 274 19.36 3.63 13.76
N ILE A 275 18.89 2.78 12.84
CA ILE A 275 18.87 3.12 11.41
C ILE A 275 17.85 4.23 11.14
N ARG A 276 17.99 4.94 10.02
CA ARG A 276 17.22 6.15 9.71
C ARG A 276 15.69 6.01 9.89
N ASN A 277 15.08 4.96 9.34
CA ASN A 277 13.63 4.76 9.44
C ASN A 277 13.18 4.44 10.88
N ARG A 278 14.00 3.70 11.62
CA ARG A 278 13.74 3.37 13.03
C ARG A 278 13.91 4.56 13.94
N TRP A 279 14.80 5.46 13.59
CA TRP A 279 14.95 6.73 14.28
C TRP A 279 13.68 7.59 14.16
N ASP A 280 13.06 7.64 12.97
CA ASP A 280 11.78 8.35 12.80
C ASP A 280 10.66 7.74 13.64
N GLN A 281 10.52 6.42 13.62
CA GLN A 281 9.52 5.73 14.45
C GLN A 281 9.77 5.96 15.94
N PHE A 282 11.02 5.90 16.38
CA PHE A 282 11.37 6.18 17.77
C PHE A 282 11.04 7.63 18.17
N MET A 283 11.26 8.61 17.28
CA MET A 283 10.86 10.00 17.52
C MET A 283 9.32 10.17 17.60
N GLU A 284 8.57 9.41 16.80
CA GLU A 284 7.11 9.37 16.86
C GLU A 284 6.62 8.89 18.24
N GLU A 285 7.17 7.79 18.75
CA GLU A 285 6.81 7.30 20.10
C GLU A 285 7.33 8.23 21.20
N THR A 286 8.50 8.84 21.01
CA THR A 286 9.03 9.85 21.94
C THR A 286 8.08 11.05 22.04
N LEU A 287 7.51 11.53 20.93
CA LEU A 287 6.51 12.61 20.93
C LEU A 287 5.29 12.23 21.77
N ARG A 288 4.77 11.00 21.62
CA ARG A 288 3.63 10.52 22.40
C ARG A 288 3.95 10.40 23.88
N TYR A 289 5.09 9.80 24.21
CA TYR A 289 5.55 9.65 25.59
C TYR A 289 5.72 11.00 26.28
N VAL A 290 6.39 11.96 25.61
CA VAL A 290 6.64 13.29 26.18
C VAL A 290 5.35 14.12 26.29
N ASN A 291 4.37 13.93 25.39
CA ASN A 291 3.06 14.56 25.52
C ASN A 291 2.34 14.16 26.83
N GLN A 292 2.51 12.91 27.26
CA GLN A 292 2.00 12.40 28.53
C GLN A 292 2.91 12.77 29.72
N ASN A 293 4.19 13.04 29.47
CA ASN A 293 5.22 13.30 30.46
C ASN A 293 5.88 14.67 30.23
N ARG A 294 5.11 15.73 30.46
CA ARG A 294 5.50 17.12 30.12
C ARG A 294 6.75 17.61 30.85
N GLN A 295 7.18 16.98 31.93
CA GLN A 295 8.43 17.29 32.61
C GLN A 295 9.67 17.13 31.70
N PHE A 296 9.57 16.34 30.62
CA PHE A 296 10.64 16.19 29.63
C PHE A 296 10.60 17.25 28.53
N THR A 297 9.75 18.27 28.64
CA THR A 297 9.64 19.35 27.66
C THR A 297 10.38 20.61 28.10
N SER A 298 10.69 21.46 27.14
CA SER A 298 11.18 22.82 27.37
C SER A 298 10.20 23.81 26.76
N GLU A 299 9.77 24.79 27.55
CA GLU A 299 8.95 25.91 27.06
C GLU A 299 9.74 26.91 26.22
N PHE A 300 11.07 26.85 26.33
CA PHE A 300 11.99 27.75 25.64
C PHE A 300 12.73 27.03 24.54
N ARG A 301 13.02 27.77 23.46
CA ARG A 301 13.95 27.31 22.43
C ARG A 301 15.35 27.22 23.05
N ARG A 302 16.04 26.10 22.87
CA ARG A 302 17.37 25.86 23.44
C ARG A 302 18.44 26.09 22.41
N LYS A 303 19.55 26.70 22.84
CA LYS A 303 20.76 26.82 22.01
C LYS A 303 21.49 25.47 21.98
N ILE A 304 22.22 25.24 20.91
CA ILE A 304 23.09 24.06 20.78
C ILE A 304 24.24 24.19 21.80
N PRO A 305 24.47 23.19 22.67
CA PRO A 305 25.56 23.21 23.65
C PRO A 305 26.94 23.19 22.95
N LYS A 306 28.01 23.64 23.63
CA LYS A 306 29.34 23.70 23.00
C LYS A 306 29.89 22.30 22.72
N GLU A 307 29.61 21.39 23.64
CA GLU A 307 30.01 19.98 23.65
C GLU A 307 29.46 19.21 22.44
N PHE A 308 28.38 19.70 21.82
CA PHE A 308 27.85 19.14 20.58
C PHE A 308 28.90 19.21 19.46
N PHE A 309 29.70 20.27 19.41
CA PHE A 309 30.68 20.50 18.35
C PHE A 309 31.97 19.68 18.51
N ASP A 310 32.17 19.04 19.65
CA ASP A 310 33.37 18.25 19.93
C ASP A 310 33.38 16.93 19.14
N ASN A 311 32.20 16.43 18.73
CA ASN A 311 32.08 15.20 17.94
C ASN A 311 30.99 15.34 16.85
N PRO A 312 31.32 15.19 15.56
CA PRO A 312 30.34 15.33 14.47
C PRO A 312 29.22 14.27 14.51
N LEU A 313 29.40 13.17 15.24
CA LEU A 313 28.39 12.13 15.43
C LEU A 313 27.34 12.51 16.48
N ASN A 314 27.58 13.53 17.30
CA ASN A 314 26.64 13.98 18.31
C ASN A 314 25.32 14.44 17.66
N VAL A 315 24.23 14.14 18.36
CA VAL A 315 22.87 14.53 17.98
C VAL A 315 22.24 15.24 19.17
N TYR A 316 22.04 16.55 19.04
CA TYR A 316 21.36 17.32 20.07
C TYR A 316 19.87 17.37 19.78
N CYS A 317 19.06 16.85 20.69
CA CYS A 317 17.63 16.68 20.49
C CYS A 317 16.86 17.03 21.77
N TYR A 318 15.72 17.71 21.64
CA TYR A 318 14.86 18.05 22.77
C TYR A 318 13.41 18.28 22.36
N ALA A 319 12.48 18.08 23.30
CA ALA A 319 11.07 18.39 23.12
C ALA A 319 10.77 19.85 23.49
N TYR A 320 10.16 20.59 22.58
CA TYR A 320 9.68 21.96 22.76
C TYR A 320 8.16 21.96 22.88
N MET A 321 7.64 22.45 24.00
CA MET A 321 6.20 22.55 24.24
C MET A 321 5.81 23.99 24.51
N SER A 322 4.95 24.57 23.67
CA SER A 322 4.56 25.98 23.79
C SER A 322 3.32 26.27 22.96
N ASP A 323 2.53 27.25 23.40
CA ASP A 323 1.43 27.78 22.59
C ASP A 323 1.92 28.52 21.33
N GLN A 324 3.18 28.96 21.32
CA GLN A 324 3.80 29.52 20.13
C GLN A 324 4.45 28.41 19.28
N PRO A 325 4.19 28.35 17.97
CA PRO A 325 4.84 27.39 17.11
C PRO A 325 6.35 27.56 17.14
N PHE A 326 7.09 26.45 17.06
CA PHE A 326 8.55 26.52 17.02
C PHE A 326 9.06 27.33 15.83
N LEU A 327 8.39 27.20 14.67
CA LEU A 327 8.69 27.89 13.43
C LEU A 327 7.76 29.09 13.18
N PRO A 328 8.27 30.20 12.62
CA PRO A 328 9.68 30.47 12.34
C PRO A 328 10.47 30.68 13.65
N SER A 329 11.70 30.14 13.70
CA SER A 329 12.54 30.26 14.90
C SER A 329 13.31 31.59 14.97
N GLY A 330 13.51 32.26 13.83
CA GLY A 330 14.50 33.33 13.71
C GLY A 330 15.88 32.85 14.19
N ASN A 331 16.54 33.67 15.01
CA ASN A 331 17.82 33.39 15.68
C ASN A 331 17.65 32.95 17.16
N ARG A 332 16.43 32.64 17.61
CA ARG A 332 16.13 32.39 19.03
C ARG A 332 16.83 31.16 19.60
N ASP A 333 17.20 30.20 18.77
CA ASP A 333 17.98 29.01 19.12
C ASP A 333 19.49 29.17 18.82
N GLY A 334 19.94 30.40 18.56
CA GLY A 334 21.37 30.76 18.43
C GLY A 334 21.88 30.89 17.00
N TYR A 335 21.15 30.43 15.99
CA TYR A 335 21.59 30.48 14.59
C TYR A 335 20.48 30.91 13.64
N LEU A 336 20.87 31.47 12.48
CA LEU A 336 19.95 31.76 11.39
C LEU A 336 19.84 30.54 10.49
N TRP A 337 18.63 30.04 10.33
CA TRP A 337 18.34 28.79 9.64
C TRP A 337 17.62 29.03 8.31
N LYS A 338 18.17 28.47 7.22
CA LYS A 338 17.50 28.44 5.91
C LYS A 338 16.59 27.22 5.82
N SER A 339 15.29 27.44 5.58
CA SER A 339 14.31 26.36 5.41
C SER A 339 14.57 25.54 4.14
N SER A 340 14.33 24.23 4.20
CA SER A 340 14.15 23.38 3.02
C SER A 340 12.85 23.68 2.30
N ARG A 341 12.66 23.09 1.11
CA ARG A 341 11.39 23.10 0.38
C ARG A 341 10.42 22.10 1.05
N GLY A 342 9.29 22.60 1.54
CA GLY A 342 8.16 21.78 2.00
C GLY A 342 8.31 21.10 3.36
N ILE A 343 7.20 20.48 3.75
CA ILE A 343 7.08 19.54 4.87
C ILE A 343 7.12 18.14 4.27
N VAL A 344 7.85 17.22 4.90
CA VAL A 344 7.90 15.82 4.52
C VAL A 344 7.12 15.03 5.57
N SER A 345 6.29 14.09 5.13
CA SER A 345 5.64 13.12 6.01
C SER A 345 6.36 11.77 5.96
N ALA A 346 6.47 11.10 7.11
CA ALA A 346 6.85 9.71 7.22
C ALA A 346 5.91 9.03 8.23
N GLY A 347 4.90 8.32 7.71
CA GLY A 347 3.80 7.83 8.56
C GLY A 347 2.98 8.99 9.11
N LYS A 348 2.81 9.04 10.44
CA LYS A 348 2.12 10.13 11.15
C LYS A 348 3.06 11.30 11.50
N LEU A 349 4.38 11.08 11.39
CA LEU A 349 5.38 12.06 11.74
C LEU A 349 5.59 13.08 10.63
N GLN A 350 5.20 14.33 10.90
CA GLN A 350 5.50 15.47 10.05
C GLN A 350 6.88 16.03 10.40
N ARG A 351 7.66 16.43 9.39
CA ARG A 351 9.00 16.98 9.60
C ARG A 351 9.37 18.07 8.61
N LYS A 352 10.14 19.05 9.08
CA LYS A 352 10.69 20.14 8.26
C LYS A 352 12.17 20.35 8.53
N TYR A 353 12.96 20.40 7.46
CA TYR A 353 14.41 20.54 7.53
C TYR A 353 14.84 21.99 7.38
N HIS A 354 15.92 22.33 8.05
CA HIS A 354 16.58 23.62 7.93
C HIS A 354 18.09 23.44 7.98
N TYR A 355 18.82 24.38 7.39
CA TYR A 355 20.26 24.30 7.23
C TYR A 355 20.92 25.63 7.59
N THR A 356 22.13 25.58 8.11
CA THR A 356 22.97 26.76 8.33
C THR A 356 24.44 26.42 8.13
N ILE A 357 25.26 27.45 7.91
CA ILE A 357 26.72 27.33 7.78
C ILE A 357 27.31 28.25 8.84
N LEU A 358 28.12 27.67 9.73
CA LEU A 358 28.81 28.40 10.78
C LEU A 358 29.97 29.23 10.21
N PRO A 359 30.47 30.25 10.94
CA PRO A 359 31.62 31.05 10.49
C PRO A 359 32.88 30.23 10.19
N ASN A 360 33.06 29.09 10.84
CA ASN A 360 34.17 28.17 10.60
C ASN A 360 33.93 27.21 9.40
N GLY A 361 32.88 27.43 8.61
CA GLY A 361 32.51 26.59 7.45
C GLY A 361 31.72 25.33 7.79
N THR A 362 31.55 24.98 9.08
CA THR A 362 30.80 23.78 9.49
C THR A 362 29.33 23.92 9.10
N LYS A 363 28.79 22.91 8.41
CA LYS A 363 27.38 22.87 8.01
C LYS A 363 26.55 22.12 9.04
N LEU A 364 25.44 22.71 9.46
CA LEU A 364 24.49 22.09 10.36
C LEU A 364 23.14 21.87 9.69
N ARG A 365 22.44 20.84 10.14
CA ARG A 365 21.06 20.52 9.78
C ARG A 365 20.20 20.52 11.05
N ARG A 366 19.06 21.20 11.00
CA ARG A 366 18.01 21.14 12.01
C ARG A 366 16.77 20.48 11.44
N ARG A 367 16.20 19.54 12.18
CA ARG A 367 14.95 18.85 11.85
C ARG A 367 13.93 19.18 12.94
N VAL A 368 12.79 19.73 12.54
CA VAL A 368 11.64 20.02 13.42
C VAL A 368 10.57 19.00 13.11
N MET A 369 10.11 18.27 14.13
CA MET A 369 9.19 17.12 13.99
C MET A 369 7.96 17.30 14.87
N TRP A 370 6.80 16.88 14.40
CA TRP A 370 5.54 16.90 15.16
C TRP A 370 4.55 15.86 14.63
N LEU A 371 3.52 15.58 15.42
CA LEU A 371 2.34 14.80 15.02
C LEU A 371 1.18 15.77 14.78
N GLU A 372 0.37 15.56 13.75
CA GLU A 372 -0.76 16.45 13.46
C GLU A 372 -1.80 16.44 14.59
N GLU A 373 -1.99 15.27 15.21
CA GLU A 373 -2.90 15.07 16.33
C GLU A 373 -2.41 15.70 17.65
N THR A 374 -1.10 15.94 17.78
CA THR A 374 -0.51 16.46 19.03
C THR A 374 -0.18 17.94 18.90
N LYS A 375 -1.08 18.78 19.41
CA LYS A 375 -0.92 20.23 19.37
C LYS A 375 0.18 20.70 20.32
N ASN A 376 0.83 21.80 19.95
CA ASN A 376 1.76 22.55 20.80
C ASN A 376 3.02 21.79 21.26
N LEU A 377 3.35 20.68 20.59
CA LEU A 377 4.52 19.87 20.90
C LEU A 377 5.34 19.57 19.64
N TRP A 378 6.64 19.80 19.72
CA TRP A 378 7.60 19.51 18.65
C TRP A 378 8.85 18.87 19.23
N ILE A 379 9.49 17.96 18.49
CA ILE A 379 10.87 17.56 18.76
C ILE A 379 11.79 18.32 17.81
N ILE A 380 12.83 18.92 18.37
CA ILE A 380 13.85 19.68 17.64
C ILE A 380 15.15 18.91 17.69
N GLU A 381 15.64 18.51 16.53
CA GLU A 381 16.89 17.76 16.37
C GLU A 381 17.91 18.60 15.60
N TYR A 382 19.14 18.62 16.08
CA TYR A 382 20.29 19.25 15.44
C TYR A 382 21.36 18.19 15.16
N ARG A 383 21.93 18.25 13.94
CA ARG A 383 23.02 17.39 13.50
C ARG A 383 24.04 18.18 12.69
N HIS A 384 25.27 17.70 12.68
CA HIS A 384 26.22 18.05 11.63
C HIS A 384 25.67 17.56 10.28
N PHE A 385 25.87 18.33 9.21
CA PHE A 385 25.33 17.98 7.89
C PHE A 385 25.90 16.66 7.36
N ASP A 386 27.19 16.43 7.62
CA ASP A 386 27.91 15.23 7.17
C ASP A 386 27.56 13.99 8.00
N ASN A 387 26.83 14.16 9.11
CA ASN A 387 26.27 13.06 9.89
C ASN A 387 25.00 12.51 9.18
N SER A 388 25.25 11.69 8.17
CA SER A 388 24.24 10.91 7.44
C SER A 388 24.06 9.49 8.02
N CYS A 389 24.83 9.15 9.05
CA CYS A 389 24.90 7.81 9.64
C CYS A 389 23.71 7.51 10.57
N ASN A 390 23.68 6.26 11.02
CA ASN A 390 22.79 5.79 12.07
C ASN A 390 22.98 6.61 13.37
N THR A 391 21.96 6.62 14.23
CA THR A 391 22.00 7.37 15.49
C THR A 391 22.40 6.44 16.60
N GLU A 392 23.50 6.71 17.29
CA GLU A 392 23.94 5.93 18.46
C GLU A 392 23.37 6.51 19.75
N ALA A 393 22.95 5.65 20.68
CA ALA A 393 22.30 6.06 21.94
C ALA A 393 23.22 6.90 22.85
N ASP A 394 24.52 6.60 22.86
CA ASP A 394 25.52 7.33 23.64
C ASP A 394 25.92 8.68 23.01
N LYS A 395 25.51 8.95 21.76
CA LYS A 395 25.70 10.23 21.07
C LYS A 395 24.48 11.16 21.18
N LEU A 396 23.43 10.72 21.86
CA LEU A 396 22.24 11.53 22.10
C LEU A 396 22.49 12.53 23.23
N MET A 397 22.32 13.80 22.89
CA MET A 397 22.44 14.92 23.81
C MET A 397 21.08 15.60 23.95
N GLY A 398 20.81 16.16 25.12
CA GLY A 398 19.61 16.93 25.40
C GLY A 398 19.84 17.92 26.53
N PRO A 399 18.94 18.90 26.73
CA PRO A 399 18.95 19.75 27.92
C PRO A 399 18.65 18.92 29.17
N ASP A 400 18.85 19.49 30.37
CA ASP A 400 18.66 18.80 31.65
C ASP A 400 17.27 18.18 31.82
N CYS A 401 16.23 18.79 31.23
CA CYS A 401 14.88 18.22 31.26
C CYS A 401 14.74 16.98 30.37
N MET A 402 15.61 16.77 29.39
CA MET A 402 15.56 15.65 28.45
C MET A 402 16.50 14.53 28.91
N ASN A 403 16.14 13.82 29.97
CA ASN A 403 16.90 12.66 30.43
C ASN A 403 16.72 11.48 29.44
N TRP A 404 17.60 11.41 28.44
CA TRP A 404 17.53 10.40 27.38
C TRP A 404 17.54 8.98 27.91
N ASN A 405 18.29 8.66 28.97
CA ASN A 405 18.30 7.32 29.54
C ASN A 405 16.92 6.92 30.07
N LEU A 406 16.22 7.81 30.75
CA LEU A 406 14.86 7.54 31.23
C LEU A 406 13.88 7.45 30.06
N ILE A 407 13.93 8.38 29.11
CA ILE A 407 13.02 8.41 27.97
C ILE A 407 13.18 7.15 27.11
N LEU A 408 14.43 6.76 26.81
CA LEU A 408 14.74 5.54 26.09
C LEU A 408 14.19 4.32 26.81
N ASN A 409 14.49 4.17 28.10
CA ASN A 409 13.98 3.03 28.87
C ASN A 409 12.46 2.99 28.91
N SER A 410 11.78 4.12 29.08
CA SER A 410 10.31 4.17 29.13
C SER A 410 9.69 3.86 27.77
N VAL A 411 10.17 4.49 26.69
CA VAL A 411 9.65 4.24 25.34
C VAL A 411 9.86 2.78 24.93
N TYR A 412 10.99 2.16 25.32
CA TYR A 412 11.25 0.75 25.06
C TYR A 412 10.61 -0.23 26.06
N ALA A 413 10.22 0.24 27.24
CA ALA A 413 9.44 -0.55 28.19
C ALA A 413 8.01 -0.76 27.73
N GLU A 414 7.49 0.14 26.89
CA GLU A 414 6.18 -0.04 26.27
C GLU A 414 6.23 -1.17 25.22
N ALA A 415 5.30 -2.12 25.35
CA ALA A 415 5.21 -3.36 24.59
C ALA A 415 5.30 -3.28 23.03
N PRO A 416 4.93 -2.17 22.34
CA PRO A 416 5.01 -2.10 20.87
C PRO A 416 6.42 -2.24 20.28
N GLN A 417 7.48 -1.89 21.03
CA GLN A 417 8.85 -1.83 20.50
C GLN A 417 9.53 -3.20 20.35
N GLU A 418 9.25 -4.17 21.24
CA GLU A 418 9.85 -5.51 21.16
C GLU A 418 9.43 -6.21 19.87
N LEU A 419 8.16 -6.06 19.51
CA LEU A 419 7.62 -6.63 18.30
C LEU A 419 8.12 -5.91 17.05
N SER A 420 8.27 -4.58 17.11
CA SER A 420 8.86 -3.83 16.00
C SER A 420 10.32 -4.23 15.73
N THR A 421 11.10 -4.43 16.78
CA THR A 421 12.49 -4.91 16.70
C THR A 421 12.55 -6.35 16.17
N SER A 422 11.57 -7.18 16.53
CA SER A 422 11.42 -8.53 15.99
C SER A 422 11.15 -8.48 14.49
N ILE A 423 10.21 -7.64 14.05
CA ILE A 423 9.89 -7.42 12.62
C ILE A 423 11.09 -6.95 11.82
N ASP A 424 11.97 -6.11 12.37
CA ASP A 424 13.20 -5.67 11.71
C ASP A 424 14.18 -6.80 11.39
N LYS A 425 14.42 -7.67 12.38
CA LYS A 425 15.26 -8.85 12.15
C LYS A 425 14.67 -9.67 11.01
N ILE A 426 13.34 -9.77 10.95
CA ILE A 426 12.66 -10.53 9.91
C ILE A 426 12.83 -9.85 8.55
N SER A 427 12.64 -8.53 8.45
CA SER A 427 12.89 -7.71 7.25
C SER A 427 14.32 -7.82 6.72
N SER A 428 15.34 -7.80 7.58
CA SER A 428 16.72 -7.98 7.12
C SER A 428 16.97 -9.40 6.58
N HIS A 429 16.35 -10.42 7.18
CA HIS A 429 16.41 -11.79 6.68
C HIS A 429 15.66 -11.96 5.35
N PHE A 430 14.56 -11.24 5.14
CA PHE A 430 13.87 -11.21 3.84
C PHE A 430 14.78 -10.69 2.72
N SER A 431 15.51 -9.59 2.97
CA SER A 431 16.48 -9.05 2.00
C SER A 431 17.63 -10.02 1.73
N MET A 432 18.08 -10.78 2.74
CA MET A 432 19.11 -11.82 2.51
C MET A 432 18.58 -13.03 1.74
N ALA A 433 17.33 -13.45 1.98
CA ALA A 433 16.71 -14.54 1.23
C ALA A 433 16.51 -14.14 -0.25
N GLU A 434 16.19 -12.88 -0.50
CA GLU A 434 16.06 -12.31 -1.85
C GLU A 434 17.40 -12.30 -2.61
N THR A 435 18.53 -12.09 -1.92
CA THR A 435 19.87 -12.20 -2.54
C THR A 435 20.30 -13.64 -2.81
N LEU A 436 19.64 -14.63 -2.20
CA LEU A 436 19.98 -16.05 -2.33
C LEU A 436 19.14 -16.78 -3.38
N MET A 437 18.04 -16.18 -3.87
CA MET A 437 17.16 -16.81 -4.85
C MET A 437 17.21 -16.11 -6.21
N ASP A 438 17.55 -16.87 -7.23
CA ASP A 438 17.42 -16.46 -8.63
C ASP A 438 15.92 -16.31 -8.97
N GLN A 439 15.50 -15.11 -9.39
CA GLN A 439 14.09 -14.75 -9.61
C GLN A 439 13.36 -15.69 -10.59
N SER A 440 14.13 -16.39 -11.44
CA SER A 440 13.64 -17.39 -12.38
C SER A 440 13.11 -18.68 -11.73
N GLN A 441 13.36 -18.90 -10.43
CA GLN A 441 13.02 -20.15 -9.73
C GLN A 441 11.80 -20.06 -8.80
N LEU A 442 11.07 -18.93 -8.76
CA LEU A 442 9.90 -18.77 -7.87
C LEU A 442 8.66 -19.56 -8.36
N GLY A 443 8.69 -20.89 -8.21
CA GLY A 443 7.53 -21.77 -8.32
C GLY A 443 6.75 -21.91 -7.00
N PRO A 444 5.54 -22.50 -7.03
CA PRO A 444 4.67 -22.66 -5.85
C PRO A 444 5.32 -23.45 -4.69
N ASP A 445 6.21 -24.40 -4.99
CA ASP A 445 6.97 -25.16 -3.98
C ASP A 445 7.99 -24.28 -3.21
N ASN A 446 8.44 -23.19 -3.82
CA ASN A 446 9.35 -22.24 -3.18
C ASN A 446 8.65 -21.23 -2.28
N VAL A 447 7.32 -21.09 -2.37
CA VAL A 447 6.55 -20.31 -1.39
C VAL A 447 6.56 -21.03 -0.04
N LEU A 448 6.44 -22.36 -0.02
CA LEU A 448 6.59 -23.17 1.19
C LEU A 448 8.01 -23.11 1.76
N SER A 449 9.04 -23.10 0.92
CA SER A 449 10.44 -22.91 1.35
C SER A 449 10.70 -21.51 1.89
N TYR A 450 10.17 -20.47 1.23
CA TYR A 450 10.28 -19.08 1.65
C TYR A 450 9.54 -18.84 2.97
N VAL A 451 8.30 -19.29 3.08
CA VAL A 451 7.52 -19.31 4.32
C VAL A 451 8.28 -20.11 5.37
N SER A 452 8.65 -21.37 5.13
CA SER A 452 9.43 -22.17 6.08
C SER A 452 10.75 -21.52 6.51
N GLY A 453 11.43 -20.77 5.64
CA GLY A 453 12.66 -20.05 5.98
C GLY A 453 12.43 -18.86 6.92
N ILE A 454 11.41 -18.05 6.65
CA ILE A 454 10.97 -16.95 7.54
C ILE A 454 10.57 -17.51 8.90
N LEU A 455 9.86 -18.63 8.85
CA LEU A 455 9.19 -19.22 9.98
C LEU A 455 10.17 -20.02 10.88
N HIS A 456 11.02 -20.87 10.31
CA HIS A 456 12.02 -21.68 11.05
C HIS A 456 12.94 -20.81 11.91
N HIS A 457 13.27 -19.60 11.44
CA HIS A 457 14.06 -18.66 12.22
C HIS A 457 13.30 -17.98 13.36
N TRP A 458 12.00 -17.68 13.21
CA TRP A 458 11.17 -17.24 14.35
C TRP A 458 11.13 -18.28 15.46
N ALA A 459 10.92 -19.56 15.11
CA ALA A 459 10.92 -20.66 16.07
C ALA A 459 12.27 -20.80 16.79
N SER A 460 13.40 -20.61 16.08
CA SER A 460 14.72 -20.68 16.70
C SER A 460 15.07 -19.48 17.59
N GLY A 461 14.52 -18.29 17.30
CA GLY A 461 14.84 -17.06 18.03
C GLY A 461 13.92 -16.77 19.23
N TYR A 462 12.71 -17.33 19.24
CA TYR A 462 11.67 -17.02 20.22
C TYR A 462 10.92 -18.24 20.75
N GLY A 463 11.32 -19.47 20.36
CA GLY A 463 10.70 -20.73 20.78
C GLY A 463 11.11 -21.26 22.16
N HIS A 464 11.42 -20.37 23.12
CA HIS A 464 11.64 -20.72 24.53
C HIS A 464 10.54 -20.18 25.42
#